data_AF-A0A8J2L1S3-F1
#
_entry.id   AF-A0A8J2L1S3-F1
#
_cell.length_a   1.000
_cell.length_b   1.000
_cell.length_c   1.000
_cell.angle_alpha   90.00
_cell.angle_beta   90.00
_cell.angle_gamma   90.00
#
_symmetry.space_group_name_H-M   'P 1'
#
loop_
_entity.id
_entity.type
_entity.pdbx_description
1 polymer ?
#
loop_
_entity_poly.entity_id
_entity_poly.type
_entity_poly.pdbx_seq_one_letter_code
_entity_poly.pdbx_strand_id
1 'polypeptide(L)'
;MKSKETLSIAFDRHMEQNIIAALLEQEVKHPSKGSLKIVFLSWLFVSLVITTAYRSKLFGLLTFPSTPAQPQTFLDLAQSQFTWGLESAAVGSSAHNFFLTSPSPLYKLIYDSMEFEESSKECFMRAVQSNFACLTFNGQAEYIILRNYSSKSGRVPLKLSPDSVAFAMPAIAMRKRALYRTNFDRVIECTRE
;
A
#
# COMPACT_ATOMS: atom_id res chain seq x y z
N MET A 1 61.44 -7.77 -28.33
CA MET A 1 59.97 -7.88 -28.41
C MET A 1 59.30 -8.04 -27.04
N LYS A 2 59.77 -8.93 -26.14
CA LYS A 2 59.20 -9.13 -24.78
C LYS A 2 58.95 -7.88 -23.92
N SER A 3 59.78 -6.84 -24.03
CA SER A 3 59.64 -5.61 -23.20
C SER A 3 58.48 -4.70 -23.62
N LYS A 4 57.98 -4.78 -24.86
CA LYS A 4 56.79 -4.00 -25.28
C LYS A 4 55.49 -4.67 -24.85
N GLU A 5 55.46 -6.00 -24.80
CA GLU A 5 54.30 -6.79 -24.34
C GLU A 5 54.02 -6.58 -22.84
N THR A 6 55.04 -6.66 -21.99
CA THR A 6 54.87 -6.48 -20.54
C THR A 6 54.40 -5.07 -20.17
N LEU A 7 54.81 -4.06 -20.94
CA LEU A 7 54.43 -2.67 -20.73
C LEU A 7 52.99 -2.39 -21.20
N SER A 8 52.52 -3.11 -22.22
CA SER A 8 51.12 -3.06 -22.66
C SER A 8 50.17 -3.67 -21.63
N ILE A 9 50.54 -4.82 -21.05
CA ILE A 9 49.72 -5.53 -20.06
C ILE A 9 49.63 -4.77 -18.74
N ALA A 10 50.73 -4.14 -18.29
CA ALA A 10 50.72 -3.30 -17.09
C ALA A 10 49.89 -2.03 -17.27
N PHE A 11 49.91 -1.44 -18.47
CA PHE A 11 49.13 -0.26 -18.82
C PHE A 11 47.62 -0.54 -18.81
N ASP A 12 47.18 -1.69 -19.35
CA ASP A 12 45.77 -2.11 -19.33
C ASP A 12 45.25 -2.29 -17.90
N ARG A 13 46.01 -2.98 -17.05
CA ARG A 13 45.63 -3.23 -15.65
C ARG A 13 45.45 -1.95 -14.83
N HIS A 14 46.31 -0.95 -15.07
CA HIS A 14 46.17 0.35 -14.43
C HIS A 14 44.98 1.14 -14.96
N MET A 15 44.65 0.99 -16.24
CA MET A 15 43.48 1.62 -16.84
C MET A 15 42.18 1.03 -16.27
N GLU A 16 42.10 -0.29 -16.13
CA GLU A 16 40.96 -0.99 -15.51
C GLU A 16 40.74 -0.55 -14.05
N GLN A 17 41.81 -0.48 -13.25
CA GLN A 17 41.73 -0.02 -11.86
C GLN A 17 41.26 1.43 -11.78
N ASN A 18 41.76 2.29 -12.66
CA ASN A 18 41.38 3.70 -12.72
C ASN A 18 39.91 3.90 -13.12
N ILE A 19 39.37 3.04 -13.99
CA ILE A 19 37.95 3.05 -14.40
C ILE A 19 37.04 2.71 -13.22
N ILE A 20 37.40 1.68 -12.45
CA ILE A 20 36.64 1.24 -11.27
C ILE A 20 36.76 2.28 -10.14
N ALA A 21 37.96 2.80 -9.91
CA ALA A 21 38.21 3.86 -8.92
C ALA A 21 37.40 5.13 -9.25
N ALA A 22 37.33 5.52 -10.53
CA ALA A 22 36.50 6.63 -11.00
C ALA A 22 34.99 6.40 -10.79
N LEU A 23 34.52 5.14 -10.85
CA LEU A 23 33.14 4.78 -10.53
C LEU A 23 32.84 4.88 -9.03
N LEU A 24 33.83 4.59 -8.19
CA LEU A 24 33.76 4.66 -6.74
C LEU A 24 34.08 6.06 -6.18
N GLU A 25 34.20 7.08 -7.04
CA GLU A 25 34.59 8.45 -6.68
C GLU A 25 35.94 8.53 -5.93
N GLN A 26 36.84 7.57 -6.16
CA GLN A 26 38.19 7.58 -5.61
C GLN A 26 39.12 8.46 -6.44
N GLU A 27 40.21 8.95 -5.83
CA GLU A 27 41.20 9.76 -6.53
C GLU A 27 41.93 8.94 -7.61
N VAL A 28 41.87 9.41 -8.86
CA VAL A 28 42.48 8.72 -10.02
C VAL A 28 43.59 9.56 -10.63
N LYS A 29 44.73 8.92 -10.91
CA LYS A 29 45.84 9.55 -11.64
C LYS A 29 45.46 9.79 -13.11
N HIS A 30 45.64 11.04 -13.55
CA HIS A 30 45.17 11.50 -14.86
C HIS A 30 46.08 10.94 -15.97
N PRO A 31 45.52 10.42 -17.07
CA PRO A 31 46.34 9.90 -18.17
C PRO A 31 47.08 11.03 -18.89
N SER A 32 48.37 10.83 -19.17
CA SER A 32 49.24 11.84 -19.81
C SER A 32 48.91 12.05 -21.31
N LYS A 33 48.50 11.00 -22.05
CA LYS A 33 48.27 11.08 -23.50
C LYS A 33 46.91 11.68 -23.85
N GLY A 34 46.87 12.54 -24.88
CA GLY A 34 45.66 13.28 -25.29
C GLY A 34 44.44 12.42 -25.61
N SER A 35 44.60 11.34 -26.40
CA SER A 35 43.48 10.46 -26.78
C SER A 35 42.84 9.75 -25.58
N LEU A 36 43.63 9.38 -24.57
CA LEU A 36 43.14 8.72 -23.35
C LEU A 36 42.40 9.69 -22.42
N LYS A 37 42.73 10.99 -22.46
CA LYS A 37 42.03 12.01 -21.68
C LYS A 37 40.56 12.14 -22.11
N ILE A 38 40.29 12.07 -23.42
CA ILE A 38 38.93 12.17 -23.94
C ILE A 38 38.08 10.98 -23.49
N VAL A 39 38.64 9.76 -23.57
CA VAL A 39 37.97 8.53 -23.10
C VAL A 39 37.77 8.57 -21.57
N PHE A 40 38.75 9.08 -20.83
CA PHE A 40 38.64 9.20 -19.38
C PHE A 40 37.60 10.25 -18.96
N LEU A 41 37.53 11.38 -19.65
CA LEU A 41 36.51 12.42 -19.41
C LEU A 41 35.10 11.94 -19.75
N SER A 42 34.92 11.22 -20.86
CA SER A 42 33.62 10.62 -21.19
C SER A 42 33.22 9.57 -20.16
N TRP A 43 34.17 8.77 -19.67
CA TRP A 43 33.94 7.82 -18.58
C TRP A 43 33.56 8.50 -17.27
N LEU A 44 34.25 9.58 -16.89
CA LEU A 44 33.90 10.37 -15.70
C LEU A 44 32.49 10.94 -15.78
N PHE A 45 32.07 11.42 -16.95
CA PHE A 45 30.71 11.91 -17.15
C PHE A 45 29.67 10.79 -16.96
N VAL A 46 29.93 9.59 -17.50
CA VAL A 46 29.07 8.41 -17.30
C VAL A 46 29.01 8.01 -15.83
N SER A 47 30.16 7.93 -15.16
CA SER A 47 30.24 7.64 -13.72
C SER A 47 29.39 8.62 -12.90
N LEU A 48 29.57 9.92 -13.13
CA LEU A 48 28.83 10.98 -12.44
C LEU A 48 27.31 10.85 -12.62
N VAL A 49 26.85 10.53 -13.84
CA VAL A 49 25.42 10.30 -14.11
C VAL A 49 24.90 9.08 -13.34
N ILE A 50 25.64 7.97 -13.35
CA ILE A 50 25.23 6.72 -12.66
C ILE A 50 25.20 6.92 -11.14
N THR A 51 26.23 7.51 -10.54
CA THR A 51 26.29 7.71 -9.09
C THR A 51 25.21 8.68 -8.62
N THR A 52 24.95 9.75 -9.38
CA THR A 52 23.88 10.71 -9.09
C THR A 52 22.51 10.04 -9.17
N ALA A 53 22.23 9.26 -10.21
CA ALA A 53 20.97 8.53 -10.36
C ALA A 53 20.78 7.49 -9.23
N TYR A 54 21.83 6.75 -8.88
CA TYR A 54 21.80 5.80 -7.78
C TYR A 54 21.52 6.48 -6.44
N ARG A 55 22.24 7.57 -6.12
CA ARG A 55 22.03 8.34 -4.88
C ARG A 55 20.63 8.93 -4.82
N SER A 56 20.11 9.46 -5.93
CA SER A 56 18.74 9.99 -6.02
C SER A 56 17.70 8.90 -5.75
N LYS A 57 17.84 7.72 -6.38
CA LYS A 57 16.91 6.60 -6.17
C LYS A 57 16.99 6.06 -4.74
N LEU A 58 18.21 5.92 -4.20
CA LEU A 58 18.44 5.47 -2.83
C LEU A 58 17.81 6.43 -1.82
N PHE A 59 18.01 7.74 -2.02
CA PHE A 59 17.37 8.77 -1.19
C PHE A 59 15.85 8.69 -1.27
N GLY A 60 15.28 8.45 -2.46
CA GLY A 60 13.85 8.23 -2.64
C GLY A 60 13.33 7.03 -1.83
N LEU A 61 14.03 5.89 -1.89
CA LEU A 61 13.67 4.67 -1.14
C LEU A 61 13.79 4.85 0.38
N LEU A 62 14.76 5.64 0.84
CA LEU A 62 14.94 5.92 2.28
C LEU A 62 13.93 6.95 2.80
N THR A 63 13.53 7.90 1.97
CA THR A 63 12.57 8.96 2.33
C THR A 63 11.14 8.43 2.33
N PHE A 64 10.80 7.57 1.37
CA PHE A 64 9.47 7.00 1.20
C PHE A 64 9.54 5.49 1.38
N PRO A 65 9.28 4.96 2.60
CA PRO A 65 9.20 3.52 2.78
C PRO A 65 8.12 2.97 1.86
N SER A 66 8.43 1.88 1.16
CA SER A 66 7.44 1.17 0.35
C SER A 66 6.34 0.64 1.27
N THR A 67 5.19 1.30 1.25
CA THR A 67 3.98 0.78 1.90
C THR A 67 3.47 -0.40 1.08
N PRO A 68 3.07 -1.52 1.70
CA PRO A 68 2.45 -2.62 0.97
C PRO A 68 1.22 -2.12 0.22
N ALA A 69 1.00 -2.66 -0.98
CA ALA A 69 -0.18 -2.34 -1.76
C ALA A 69 -1.42 -2.76 -0.95
N GLN A 70 -2.30 -1.81 -0.66
CA GLN A 70 -3.53 -2.06 0.06
C GLN A 70 -4.56 -2.68 -0.90
N PRO A 71 -5.25 -3.76 -0.50
CA PRO A 71 -6.25 -4.39 -1.34
C PRO A 71 -7.38 -3.40 -1.62
N GLN A 72 -7.73 -3.23 -2.90
CA GLN A 72 -8.81 -2.32 -3.29
C GLN A 72 -10.12 -3.07 -3.52
N THR A 73 -10.05 -4.35 -3.90
CA THR A 73 -11.22 -5.19 -4.13
C THR A 73 -11.24 -6.40 -3.20
N PHE A 74 -12.40 -7.05 -3.10
CA PHE A 74 -12.51 -8.32 -2.35
C PHE A 74 -11.68 -9.45 -2.98
N LEU A 75 -11.48 -9.40 -4.31
CA LEU A 75 -10.60 -10.34 -5.00
C LEU A 75 -9.14 -10.12 -4.61
N ASP A 76 -8.70 -8.85 -4.57
CA ASP A 76 -7.35 -8.50 -4.12
C ASP A 76 -7.16 -8.89 -2.65
N LEU A 77 -8.18 -8.68 -1.81
CA LEU A 77 -8.14 -9.06 -0.40
C LEU A 77 -7.88 -10.56 -0.24
N ALA A 78 -8.62 -11.39 -0.98
CA ALA A 78 -8.48 -12.84 -0.95
C ALA A 78 -7.11 -13.34 -1.47
N GLN A 79 -6.44 -12.59 -2.34
CA GLN A 79 -5.11 -12.94 -2.87
C GLN A 79 -3.97 -12.31 -2.07
N SER A 80 -4.27 -11.37 -1.18
CA SER A 80 -3.28 -10.63 -0.42
C SER A 80 -2.83 -11.37 0.84
N GLN A 81 -1.78 -10.86 1.48
CA GLN A 81 -1.31 -11.34 2.79
C GLN A 81 -2.05 -10.69 3.96
N PHE A 82 -3.15 -9.97 3.70
CA PHE A 82 -3.95 -9.37 4.75
C PHE A 82 -4.86 -10.42 5.38
N THR A 83 -4.96 -10.41 6.70
CA THR A 83 -6.03 -11.08 7.43
C THR A 83 -7.27 -10.19 7.45
N TRP A 84 -8.47 -10.76 7.61
CA TRP A 84 -9.69 -9.96 7.66
C TRP A 84 -10.67 -10.49 8.68
N GLY A 85 -11.58 -9.63 9.11
CA GLY A 85 -12.57 -10.00 10.09
C GLY A 85 -13.74 -9.05 10.19
N LEU A 86 -14.72 -9.50 10.97
CA LEU A 86 -15.95 -8.80 11.27
C LEU A 86 -16.06 -8.63 12.79
N GLU A 87 -16.78 -7.60 13.23
CA GLU A 87 -17.18 -7.51 14.63
C GLU A 87 -18.07 -8.70 15.03
N SER A 88 -17.81 -9.29 16.19
CA SER A 88 -18.54 -10.44 16.76
C SER A 88 -19.96 -10.07 17.18
N ALA A 89 -20.20 -8.83 17.61
CA ALA A 89 -21.55 -8.29 17.77
C ALA A 89 -22.33 -8.24 16.45
N ALA A 90 -21.64 -8.36 15.31
CA ALA A 90 -22.25 -8.50 14.01
C ALA A 90 -22.50 -9.97 13.60
N VAL A 91 -22.28 -10.96 14.47
CA VAL A 91 -22.74 -12.33 14.25
C VAL A 91 -24.28 -12.34 14.20
N GLY A 92 -24.83 -12.85 13.10
CA GLY A 92 -26.27 -12.76 12.79
C GLY A 92 -26.71 -11.41 12.20
N SER A 93 -25.80 -10.45 12.02
CA SER A 93 -26.07 -9.22 11.28
C SER A 93 -26.29 -9.48 9.79
N SER A 94 -26.76 -8.45 9.09
CA SER A 94 -26.91 -8.45 7.63
C SER A 94 -25.60 -8.77 6.91
N ALA A 95 -24.46 -8.26 7.40
CA ALA A 95 -23.15 -8.49 6.80
C ALA A 95 -22.70 -9.94 6.98
N HIS A 96 -22.82 -10.47 8.19
CA HIS A 96 -22.53 -11.88 8.49
C HIS A 96 -23.39 -12.82 7.63
N ASN A 97 -24.70 -12.58 7.58
CA ASN A 97 -25.61 -13.41 6.80
C ASN A 97 -25.37 -13.29 5.29
N PHE A 98 -24.95 -12.12 4.80
CA PHE A 98 -24.59 -11.93 3.40
C PHE A 98 -23.44 -12.85 3.00
N PHE A 99 -22.34 -12.88 3.77
CA PHE A 99 -21.20 -13.75 3.47
C PHE A 99 -21.55 -15.23 3.61
N LEU A 100 -22.29 -15.59 4.66
CA LEU A 100 -22.72 -16.97 4.91
C LEU A 100 -23.62 -17.53 3.79
N THR A 101 -24.58 -16.73 3.31
CA THR A 101 -25.57 -17.18 2.32
C THR A 101 -25.17 -16.92 0.87
N SER A 102 -24.01 -16.30 0.66
CA SER A 102 -23.59 -15.88 -0.67
C SER A 102 -23.37 -17.08 -1.61
N PRO A 103 -23.86 -17.03 -2.86
CA PRO A 103 -23.58 -18.07 -3.86
C PRO A 103 -22.16 -18.00 -4.42
N SER A 104 -21.49 -16.85 -4.30
CA SER A 104 -20.16 -16.63 -4.90
C SER A 104 -19.08 -17.40 -4.15
N PRO A 105 -18.19 -18.15 -4.85
CA PRO A 105 -17.09 -18.87 -4.20
C PRO A 105 -16.09 -17.92 -3.53
N LEU A 106 -15.92 -16.69 -4.04
CA LEU A 106 -15.05 -15.68 -3.46
C LEU A 106 -15.52 -15.28 -2.05
N TYR A 107 -16.81 -14.98 -1.90
CA TYR A 107 -17.36 -14.54 -0.62
C TYR A 107 -17.43 -15.67 0.41
N LYS A 108 -17.61 -16.91 -0.05
CA LYS A 108 -17.47 -18.10 0.82
C LYS A 108 -16.04 -18.27 1.32
N LEU A 109 -15.05 -18.15 0.45
CA LEU A 109 -13.64 -18.20 0.85
C LEU A 109 -13.31 -17.12 1.88
N ILE A 110 -13.83 -15.90 1.66
CA ILE A 110 -13.67 -14.79 2.61
C ILE A 110 -14.35 -15.12 3.94
N TYR A 111 -15.54 -15.74 3.93
CA TYR A 111 -16.24 -16.16 5.14
C TYR A 111 -15.48 -17.24 5.91
N ASP A 112 -14.95 -18.25 5.21
CA ASP A 112 -14.30 -19.41 5.80
C ASP A 112 -13.02 -19.04 6.58
N SER A 113 -12.32 -17.98 6.16
CA SER A 113 -11.13 -17.46 6.85
C SER A 113 -11.36 -16.14 7.59
N MET A 114 -12.62 -15.81 7.87
CA MET A 114 -12.98 -14.59 8.59
C MET A 114 -12.73 -14.74 10.09
N GLU A 115 -12.02 -13.78 10.69
CA GLU A 115 -11.88 -13.70 12.14
C GLU A 115 -12.99 -12.84 12.76
N PHE A 116 -13.40 -13.16 13.98
CA PHE A 116 -14.42 -12.40 14.72
C PHE A 116 -13.77 -11.64 15.88
N GLU A 117 -13.93 -10.32 15.89
CA GLU A 117 -13.37 -9.41 16.91
C GLU A 117 -14.42 -9.03 17.96
N GLU A 118 -14.06 -8.84 19.23
CA GLU A 118 -15.06 -8.56 20.27
C GLU A 118 -15.85 -7.26 20.01
N SER A 119 -15.19 -6.22 19.48
CA SER A 119 -15.82 -4.94 19.18
C SER A 119 -15.39 -4.35 17.83
N SER A 120 -16.26 -3.50 17.27
CA SER A 120 -15.95 -2.65 16.11
C SER A 120 -14.66 -1.87 16.34
N LYS A 121 -14.48 -1.32 17.55
CA LYS A 121 -13.28 -0.56 17.92
C LYS A 121 -12.02 -1.40 17.78
N GLU A 122 -12.00 -2.63 18.29
CA GLU A 122 -10.84 -3.51 18.19
C GLU A 122 -10.56 -3.91 16.75
N CYS A 123 -11.59 -4.18 15.95
CA CYS A 123 -11.46 -4.44 14.52
C CYS A 123 -10.74 -3.29 13.78
N PHE A 124 -11.12 -2.04 14.05
CA PHE A 124 -10.43 -0.87 13.50
C PHE A 124 -9.03 -0.67 14.09
N MET A 125 -8.83 -0.89 15.39
CA MET A 125 -7.52 -0.78 16.03
C MET A 125 -6.53 -1.81 15.50
N ARG A 126 -6.99 -3.05 15.24
CA ARG A 126 -6.19 -4.11 14.64
C ARG A 126 -5.82 -3.78 13.20
N ALA A 127 -6.74 -3.20 12.44
CA ALA A 127 -6.45 -2.69 11.08
C ALA A 127 -5.41 -1.56 11.06
N VAL A 128 -5.27 -0.80 12.16
CA VAL A 128 -4.20 0.21 12.30
C VAL A 128 -2.86 -0.41 12.69
N GLN A 129 -2.87 -1.46 13.51
CA GLN A 129 -1.67 -2.04 14.11
C GLN A 129 -1.03 -3.16 13.27
N SER A 130 -1.80 -3.82 12.42
CA SER A 130 -1.39 -5.02 11.69
C SER A 130 -1.92 -4.99 10.24
N ASN A 131 -1.47 -5.95 9.42
CA ASN A 131 -2.00 -6.12 8.06
C ASN A 131 -3.39 -6.79 8.11
N PHE A 132 -4.36 -6.06 8.65
CA PHE A 132 -5.72 -6.54 8.87
C PHE A 132 -6.74 -5.64 8.17
N ALA A 133 -7.75 -6.24 7.55
CA ALA A 133 -8.86 -5.55 6.92
C ALA A 133 -10.14 -5.78 7.73
N CYS A 134 -10.71 -4.68 8.26
CA CYS A 134 -11.97 -4.72 8.99
C CYS A 134 -13.15 -4.60 8.01
N LEU A 135 -14.01 -5.62 7.96
CA LEU A 135 -15.21 -5.63 7.16
C LEU A 135 -16.34 -4.95 7.94
N THR A 136 -16.90 -3.86 7.39
CA THR A 136 -17.94 -3.07 8.05
C THR A 136 -18.79 -2.31 7.04
N PHE A 137 -19.82 -1.61 7.51
CA PHE A 137 -20.64 -0.73 6.68
C PHE A 137 -19.92 0.59 6.41
N ASN A 138 -20.05 1.10 5.18
CA ASN A 138 -19.40 2.35 4.75
C ASN A 138 -19.65 3.50 5.71
N GLY A 139 -20.90 3.70 6.17
CA GLY A 139 -21.22 4.79 7.09
C GLY A 139 -20.46 4.73 8.43
N GLN A 140 -20.18 3.52 8.94
CA GLN A 140 -19.38 3.37 10.16
C GLN A 140 -17.89 3.64 9.89
N ALA A 141 -17.36 3.10 8.79
CA ALA A 141 -15.97 3.35 8.39
C ALA A 141 -15.71 4.82 8.12
N GLU A 142 -16.58 5.48 7.35
CA GLU A 142 -16.54 6.92 7.06
C GLU A 142 -16.62 7.73 8.34
N TYR A 143 -17.55 7.42 9.24
CA TYR A 143 -17.65 8.10 10.53
C TYR A 143 -16.35 8.01 11.32
N ILE A 144 -15.68 6.85 11.33
CA ILE A 144 -14.44 6.64 12.08
C ILE A 144 -13.25 7.35 11.42
N ILE A 145 -13.17 7.31 10.09
CA ILE A 145 -12.19 8.04 9.29
C ILE A 145 -12.32 9.55 9.56
N LEU A 146 -13.55 10.07 9.54
CA LEU A 146 -13.86 11.47 9.81
C LEU A 146 -13.65 11.82 11.28
N ARG A 147 -13.98 10.95 12.23
CA ARG A 147 -13.81 11.25 13.67
C ARG A 147 -12.33 11.40 14.06
N ASN A 148 -11.41 10.82 13.30
CA ASN A 148 -9.97 10.86 13.54
C ASN A 148 -9.27 12.17 13.14
N TYR A 149 -9.96 13.32 13.14
CA TYR A 149 -9.36 14.66 12.91
C TYR A 149 -8.33 15.11 13.97
N SER A 150 -7.89 14.27 14.90
CA SER A 150 -7.03 14.68 16.03
C SER A 150 -6.04 13.64 16.55
N SER A 151 -5.56 12.70 15.72
CA SER A 151 -4.25 12.14 16.04
C SER A 151 -3.23 13.28 15.97
N LYS A 152 -2.42 13.50 17.02
CA LYS A 152 -1.37 14.54 17.06
C LYS A 152 -0.42 14.50 15.85
N SER A 153 -0.41 13.41 15.07
CA SER A 153 0.39 13.22 13.87
C SER A 153 -0.32 13.54 12.54
N GLY A 154 -1.62 13.89 12.54
CA GLY A 154 -2.36 14.34 11.35
C GLY A 154 -2.52 13.29 10.22
N ARG A 155 -2.20 12.02 10.47
CA ARG A 155 -2.37 10.93 9.50
C ARG A 155 -3.59 10.09 9.86
N VAL A 156 -4.46 9.82 8.90
CA VAL A 156 -5.50 8.79 9.01
C VAL A 156 -4.87 7.45 8.60
N PRO A 157 -4.61 6.51 9.54
CA PRO A 157 -4.04 5.21 9.19
C PRO A 157 -5.03 4.30 8.45
N LEU A 158 -6.32 4.61 8.56
CA LEU A 158 -7.40 3.85 7.94
C LEU A 158 -7.75 4.41 6.57
N LYS A 159 -7.94 3.52 5.61
CA LYS A 159 -8.44 3.83 4.28
C LYS A 159 -9.62 2.93 3.98
N LEU A 160 -10.65 3.51 3.40
CA LEU A 160 -11.81 2.78 2.91
C LEU A 160 -11.47 2.22 1.52
N SER A 161 -11.71 0.93 1.32
CA SER A 161 -11.68 0.33 -0.02
C SER A 161 -12.85 0.88 -0.85
N PRO A 162 -12.65 1.17 -2.15
CA PRO A 162 -13.72 1.63 -3.02
C PRO A 162 -14.75 0.53 -3.35
N ASP A 163 -14.42 -0.73 -3.10
CA ASP A 163 -15.26 -1.88 -3.44
C ASP A 163 -16.30 -2.12 -2.34
N SER A 164 -17.55 -2.41 -2.74
CA SER A 164 -18.65 -2.66 -1.82
C SER A 164 -19.54 -3.77 -2.36
N VAL A 165 -19.85 -4.75 -1.51
CA VAL A 165 -20.50 -6.00 -1.92
C VAL A 165 -22.01 -6.00 -1.77
N ALA A 166 -22.52 -5.18 -0.86
CA ALA A 166 -23.93 -5.14 -0.53
C ALA A 166 -24.31 -3.73 -0.08
N PHE A 167 -25.50 -3.33 -0.51
CA PHE A 167 -26.10 -2.09 -0.07
C PHE A 167 -27.13 -2.38 1.01
N ALA A 168 -26.90 -1.88 2.22
CA ALA A 168 -27.82 -1.96 3.33
C ALA A 168 -28.21 -0.55 3.76
N MET A 169 -29.50 -0.23 3.67
CA MET A 169 -30.03 1.02 4.22
C MET A 169 -30.42 0.83 5.69
N PRO A 170 -30.04 1.75 6.58
CA PRO A 170 -30.65 1.81 7.89
C PRO A 170 -32.15 2.11 7.73
N ALA A 171 -32.98 1.31 8.39
CA ALA A 171 -34.43 1.46 8.38
C ALA A 171 -34.96 1.38 9.81
N ILE A 172 -36.11 2.02 10.03
CA ILE A 172 -36.78 1.99 11.33
C ILE A 172 -37.74 0.82 11.32
N ALA A 173 -37.42 -0.20 12.13
CA ALA A 173 -38.27 -1.37 12.28
C ALA A 173 -39.49 -1.02 13.14
N MET A 174 -40.68 -1.26 12.60
CA MET A 174 -41.94 -1.11 13.31
C MET A 174 -42.64 -2.45 13.49
N ARG A 175 -43.42 -2.57 14.56
CA ARG A 175 -44.29 -3.74 14.77
C ARG A 175 -45.21 -3.92 13.56
N LYS A 176 -45.42 -5.17 13.13
CA LYS A 176 -46.35 -5.49 12.05
C LYS A 176 -47.72 -4.87 12.35
N ARG A 177 -48.26 -4.09 11.40
CA ARG A 177 -49.52 -3.32 11.50
C ARG A 177 -49.52 -2.20 12.56
N ALA A 178 -48.37 -1.55 12.81
CA ALA A 178 -48.33 -0.34 13.61
C ALA A 178 -49.22 0.76 13.00
N LEU A 179 -50.05 1.42 13.82
CA LEU A 179 -50.99 2.45 13.40
C LEU A 179 -50.30 3.66 12.74
N TYR A 180 -49.08 3.97 13.18
CA TYR A 180 -48.34 5.15 12.72
C TYR A 180 -47.46 4.89 11.50
N ARG A 181 -47.42 3.67 10.96
CA ARG A 181 -46.51 3.32 9.86
C ARG A 181 -46.69 4.25 8.65
N THR A 182 -47.93 4.43 8.19
CA THR A 182 -48.24 5.28 7.02
C THR A 182 -47.86 6.74 7.24
N ASN A 183 -48.13 7.29 8.42
CA ASN A 183 -47.77 8.67 8.74
C ASN A 183 -46.24 8.83 8.81
N PHE A 184 -45.54 7.84 9.36
CA PHE A 184 -44.09 7.86 9.48
C PHE A 184 -43.38 7.69 8.13
N ASP A 185 -43.86 6.77 7.30
CA ASP A 185 -43.37 6.57 5.93
C ASP A 185 -43.49 7.89 5.14
N ARG A 186 -44.62 8.60 5.26
CA ARG A 186 -44.81 9.92 4.65
C ARG A 186 -43.84 10.98 5.16
N VAL A 187 -43.56 11.01 6.47
CA VAL A 187 -42.58 11.95 7.03
C VAL A 187 -41.17 11.66 6.51
N ILE A 188 -40.78 10.38 6.44
CA ILE A 188 -39.48 9.99 5.88
C ILE A 188 -39.37 10.41 4.41
N GLU A 189 -40.42 10.17 3.61
CA GLU A 189 -40.47 10.59 2.21
C GLU A 189 -40.29 12.10 2.08
N CYS A 190 -41.01 12.91 2.88
CA CYS A 190 -40.86 14.36 2.88
C CYS A 190 -39.46 14.84 3.31
N THR A 191 -38.75 14.12 4.18
CA THR A 191 -37.39 14.50 4.60
C THR A 191 -36.30 14.12 3.59
N ARG A 192 -36.65 13.36 2.55
CA ARG A 192 -35.70 12.88 1.54
C ARG A 192 -35.60 13.82 0.32
N GLU A 193 -36.62 14.66 0.12
CA GLU A 193 -36.64 15.77 -0.86
C GLU A 193 -35.87 16.99 -0.35
#